data_AF-A0A382NRD4-F1
#
_entry.id   AF-A0A382NRD4-F1
#
_cell.length_a   1.000
_cell.length_b   1.000
_cell.length_c   1.000
_cell.angle_alpha   90.00
_cell.angle_beta   90.00
_cell.angle_gamma   90.00
#
_symmetry.space_group_name_H-M   'P 1'
#
loop_
_entity.id
_entity.type
_entity.pdbx_description
1 polymer ?
#
loop_
_entity_poly.entity_id
_entity_poly.type
_entity_poly.pdbx_seq_one_letter_code
_entity_poly.pdbx_strand_id
1 'polypeptide(L)' 'MKLADKVKFITSTLEDLYPEPDIPLNHKNNFTFLVAVMLSAQSTDKK' A
#
# COMPACT_ATOMS: atom_id res chain seq x y z
N MET A 1 3.96 -8.31 25.73
CA MET A 1 2.92 -7.79 24.80
C MET A 1 2.52 -8.90 23.86
N LYS A 2 1.23 -9.28 23.82
CA LYS A 2 0.75 -10.37 22.96
C LYS A 2 0.77 -9.90 21.50
N LEU A 3 0.75 -10.84 20.54
CA LEU A 3 0.72 -10.52 19.12
C LEU A 3 -0.45 -9.57 18.77
N ALA A 4 -1.64 -9.85 19.31
CA ALA A 4 -2.83 -9.03 19.10
C ALA A 4 -2.64 -7.57 19.55
N ASP A 5 -1.99 -7.36 20.69
CA ASP A 5 -1.73 -6.01 21.19
C ASP A 5 -0.74 -5.27 20.29
N LYS A 6 0.28 -5.98 19.76
CA LYS A 6 1.27 -5.40 18.83
C LYS A 6 0.63 -4.98 17.51
N VAL A 7 -0.23 -5.84 16.95
CA VAL A 7 -0.96 -5.51 15.73
C VAL A 7 -1.79 -4.25 15.94
N LYS A 8 -2.56 -4.17 17.04
CA LYS A 8 -3.37 -2.98 17.35
C LYS A 8 -2.53 -1.70 17.42
N PHE A 9 -1.41 -1.76 18.13
CA PHE A 9 -0.50 -0.61 18.26
C PHE A 9 0.10 -0.17 16.92
N ILE A 10 0.55 -1.13 16.10
CA ILE A 10 1.13 -0.82 14.78
C ILE A 10 0.05 -0.22 13.86
N THR A 11 -1.14 -0.82 13.81
CA THR A 11 -2.25 -0.32 12.99
C THR A 11 -2.65 1.09 13.39
N SER A 12 -2.87 1.38 14.68
CA SER A 12 -3.25 2.73 15.11
C SER A 12 -2.16 3.75 14.78
N THR A 13 -0.90 3.38 14.96
CA THR A 13 0.23 4.27 14.63
C THR A 13 0.29 4.56 13.13
N LEU A 14 0.05 3.55 12.27
CA LEU A 14 0.05 3.74 10.82
C LEU A 14 -1.14 4.59 10.35
N GLU A 15 -2.31 4.41 10.95
CA GLU A 15 -3.51 5.23 10.66
C GLU A 15 -3.29 6.70 11.04
N ASP A 16 -2.64 6.98 12.17
CA ASP A 16 -2.29 8.34 12.60
C ASP A 16 -1.23 8.98 11.69
N LEU A 17 -0.22 8.22 11.25
CA LEU A 17 0.89 8.71 10.42
C LEU A 17 0.50 8.88 8.94
N TYR A 18 -0.39 8.02 8.43
CA TYR A 18 -0.78 7.96 7.02
C TYR A 18 -2.31 7.90 6.88
N PRO A 19 -3.04 8.99 7.23
CA PRO A 19 -4.50 8.99 7.24
C PRO A 19 -5.12 8.79 5.84
N GLU A 20 -4.43 9.26 4.79
CA GLU A 20 -4.84 9.13 3.39
C GLU A 20 -3.64 8.66 2.56
N PRO A 21 -3.34 7.34 2.55
CA PRO A 21 -2.22 6.83 1.77
C PRO A 21 -2.51 6.92 0.27
N ASP A 22 -1.54 7.43 -0.48
CA ASP A 22 -1.63 7.53 -1.94
C ASP A 22 -1.73 6.16 -2.62
N ILE A 23 -2.38 6.13 -3.77
CA ILE A 23 -2.44 4.94 -4.62
C ILE A 23 -1.03 4.66 -5.18
N PRO A 24 -0.48 3.45 -5.03
CA PRO A 24 0.91 3.15 -5.36
C PRO A 24 1.22 3.18 -6.86
N LEU A 25 0.23 2.95 -7.73
CA LEU A 25 0.40 2.85 -9.18
C LEU A 25 -0.51 3.84 -9.90
N ASN A 26 0.10 4.68 -10.75
CA ASN A 26 -0.64 5.56 -11.65
C ASN A 26 -1.47 4.76 -12.66
N HIS A 27 -2.77 5.01 -12.69
CA HIS A 27 -3.69 4.34 -13.62
C HIS A 27 -4.87 5.25 -13.96
N LYS A 28 -5.47 5.04 -15.14
CA LYS A 28 -6.64 5.81 -15.61
C LYS A 28 -7.94 5.02 -15.50
N ASN A 29 -7.83 3.69 -15.46
CA ASN A 29 -8.94 2.74 -15.37
C ASN A 29 -8.43 1.36 -14.92
N ASN A 30 -9.36 0.45 -14.64
CA ASN A 30 -9.07 -0.89 -14.13
C ASN A 30 -8.15 -1.70 -15.05
N PHE A 31 -8.29 -1.55 -16.38
CA PHE A 31 -7.42 -2.23 -17.34
C PHE A 31 -5.97 -1.73 -17.21
N THR A 32 -5.76 -0.41 -17.15
CA THR A 32 -4.42 0.16 -16.96
C THR A 32 -3.82 -0.17 -15.60
N PHE A 33 -4.64 -0.32 -14.55
CA PHE A 33 -4.19 -0.74 -13.23
C PHE A 33 -3.68 -2.19 -13.24
N LEU A 34 -4.43 -3.10 -13.87
CA LEU A 34 -4.01 -4.51 -14.01
C LEU A 34 -2.64 -4.62 -14.70
N VAL A 35 -2.44 -3.87 -15.79
CA VAL A 35 -1.16 -3.85 -16.50
C VAL A 35 -0.04 -3.28 -15.60
N ALA A 36 -0.31 -2.18 -14.87
CA ALA A 36 0.68 -1.60 -13.95
C ALA A 36 1.10 -2.59 -12.86
N VAL A 37 0.16 -3.34 -12.28
CA VAL A 37 0.43 -4.38 -11.27
C VAL A 37 1.25 -5.54 -11.84
N MET A 38 0.98 -5.95 -13.07
CA MET A 38 1.81 -6.99 -13.71
C MET A 38 3.25 -6.54 -13.91
N LEU A 39 3.47 -5.26 -14.19
CA LEU A 39 4.81 -4.69 -14.42
C LEU A 39 5.57 -4.38 -13.12
N SER A 40 4.88 -4.20 -11.99
CA SER A 40 5.54 -3.99 -10.70
C SER A 40 6.12 -5.26 -10.07
N ALA A 41 5.76 -6.45 -10.59
CA ALA A 41 6.29 -7.71 -10.11
C ALA A 41 7.84 -7.73 -10.18
N GLN A 42 8.49 -7.95 -9.03
CA GLN A 42 9.96 -7.93 -8.87
C GLN A 42 10.63 -6.61 -9.31
N SER A 43 9.87 -5.53 -9.42
CA SER A 43 10.35 -4.19 -9.72
C SER A 43 9.89 -3.23 -8.63
N THR A 44 10.46 -2.04 -8.59
CA THR A 44 9.96 -0.96 -7.75
C THR A 44 9.00 -0.10 -8.55
N ASP A 45 7.92 0.38 -7.93
CA ASP A 45 7.02 1.37 -8.54
C ASP A 45 7.71 2.72 -8.83
N LYS A 46 8.94 2.89 -8.33
CA LYS A 46 9.83 4.03 -8.61
C LYS A 46 10.41 3.98 -10.03
N LYS A 47 10.33 5.12 -10.70
CA LYS A 47 11.36 5.60 -11.63
C LYS A 47 12.32 6.53 -10.89
#